data_AF-A0A2A2M1H8-F1
#
_entry.id   AF-A0A2A2M1H8-F1
#
_cell.length_a   1.000
_cell.length_b   1.000
_cell.length_c   1.000
_cell.angle_alpha   90.00
_cell.angle_beta   90.00
_cell.angle_gamma   90.00
#
_symmetry.space_group_name_H-M   'P 1'
#
loop_
_entity.id
_entity.type
_entity.pdbx_description
1 polymer ?
#
loop_
_entity_poly.entity_id
_entity_poly.type
_entity_poly.pdbx_seq_one_letter_code
_entity_poly.pdbx_strand_id
1 'polypeptide(L)'
;MNSPVALAAAAAPIAASLLQVAGQIYGKAKEASDRRASEDREYKDREERRKHEREMLEAKHNNDLSESERNFALKKQQLDNDLTLTKQKYETELRKEEEETRRIEEMLKAGNSTLEALKLQEERQKKAQEEFDRQTNEKQEAFSEQTKILEEENKRRHDKAIAQYQQRLRELKEESEADRRKMEDIKKAEMALYAEVEDRLNQKHAEQREEIERRLKAAAEDRSQMSQQLIEQLKTAKDEMEKRHAKEKAWLEECKNKEISEFKSILGQLNDEAEKVQKVHNEKMIELQQNLRRELERGEQLRDARMTMIQTQTERMVIINNLNDSTTVQQPYRLIFEKNNRMKSAFDKKTLDLRLKGKDILKARKIKESKKEYSTLLDEFNEFLRNSYDELVRDIASVRSMTQLEGHFVEQAHNALENIHSQIRENFLLELDEVSCNNLNDTSFAKFEQNIKKLSGSFEKLPVLPNALDQLRIASIQMASQSVLSVQPSTSANLPIQNAPSSSSASQVQQFY
;
A
#
# COMPACT_ATOMS: atom_id res chain seq x y z
N MET A 1 9.40 -40.57 -8.11
CA MET A 1 9.27 -41.26 -6.82
C MET A 1 8.17 -42.31 -6.93
N ASN A 2 8.52 -43.59 -6.87
CA ASN A 2 7.52 -44.67 -6.85
C ASN A 2 6.82 -44.60 -5.49
N SER A 3 5.55 -44.18 -5.45
CA SER A 3 4.78 -44.20 -4.21
C SER A 3 4.63 -45.67 -3.77
N PRO A 4 5.15 -46.07 -2.61
CA PRO A 4 5.04 -47.44 -2.10
C PRO A 4 3.57 -47.87 -1.95
N VAL A 5 2.65 -46.91 -1.85
CA VAL A 5 1.20 -47.14 -1.75
C VAL A 5 0.61 -47.69 -3.05
N ALA A 6 1.05 -47.22 -4.21
CA ALA A 6 0.54 -47.68 -5.52
C ALA A 6 1.03 -49.10 -5.84
N LEU A 7 2.26 -49.43 -5.45
CA LEU A 7 2.84 -50.76 -5.61
C LEU A 7 2.14 -51.77 -4.67
N ALA A 8 1.88 -51.37 -3.42
CA ALA A 8 1.17 -52.20 -2.44
C ALA A 8 -0.29 -52.47 -2.85
N ALA A 9 -1.00 -51.46 -3.36
CA ALA A 9 -2.37 -51.61 -3.84
C ALA A 9 -2.49 -52.53 -5.07
N ALA A 10 -1.49 -52.51 -5.97
CA ALA A 10 -1.46 -53.40 -7.12
C ALA A 10 -1.07 -54.85 -6.75
N ALA A 11 -0.22 -55.05 -5.74
CA ALA A 11 0.30 -56.36 -5.35
C ALA A 11 -0.65 -57.16 -4.43
N ALA A 12 -1.48 -56.49 -3.63
CA ALA A 12 -2.37 -57.15 -2.67
C ALA A 12 -3.34 -58.18 -3.26
N PRO A 13 -4.13 -57.89 -4.33
CA PRO A 13 -5.03 -58.89 -4.92
C PRO A 13 -4.28 -60.04 -5.62
N ILE A 14 -3.07 -59.77 -6.13
CA ILE A 14 -2.20 -60.77 -6.78
C ILE A 14 -1.67 -61.77 -5.75
N ALA A 15 -1.20 -61.26 -4.60
CA ALA A 15 -0.75 -62.07 -3.47
C ALA A 15 -1.89 -62.92 -2.87
N ALA A 16 -3.09 -62.34 -2.71
CA ALA A 16 -4.26 -63.07 -2.21
C ALA A 16 -4.65 -64.23 -3.14
N SER A 17 -4.62 -64.02 -4.46
CA SER A 17 -4.91 -65.06 -5.45
C SER A 17 -3.88 -66.19 -5.44
N LEU A 18 -2.58 -65.89 -5.24
CA LEU A 18 -1.54 -66.91 -5.07
C LEU A 18 -1.75 -67.74 -3.80
N LEU A 19 -2.02 -67.08 -2.68
CA LEU A 19 -2.28 -67.73 -1.39
C LEU A 19 -3.47 -68.68 -1.48
N GLN A 20 -4.53 -68.30 -2.19
CA GLN A 20 -5.70 -69.16 -2.40
C GLN A 20 -5.35 -70.43 -3.19
N VAL A 21 -4.58 -70.30 -4.27
CA VAL A 21 -4.17 -71.46 -5.08
C VAL A 21 -3.16 -72.33 -4.34
N ALA A 22 -2.19 -71.73 -3.63
CA ALA A 22 -1.27 -72.44 -2.76
C ALA A 22 -2.01 -73.21 -1.66
N GLY A 23 -3.06 -72.62 -1.06
CA GLY A 23 -3.90 -73.29 -0.07
C GLY A 23 -4.67 -74.49 -0.63
N GLN A 24 -5.25 -74.36 -1.83
CA GLN A 24 -5.94 -75.48 -2.50
C GLN A 24 -4.97 -76.61 -2.89
N ILE A 25 -3.78 -76.25 -3.36
CA ILE A 25 -2.72 -77.19 -3.70
C ILE A 25 -2.23 -77.94 -2.45
N TYR A 26 -1.96 -77.21 -1.37
CA TYR A 26 -1.48 -77.80 -0.12
C TYR A 26 -2.53 -78.74 0.50
N GLY A 27 -3.81 -78.38 0.42
CA GLY A 27 -4.91 -79.25 0.86
C GLY A 27 -4.93 -80.58 0.09
N LYS A 28 -4.86 -80.54 -1.24
CA LYS A 28 -4.84 -81.75 -2.08
C LYS A 28 -3.58 -82.60 -1.88
N ALA A 29 -2.42 -81.96 -1.75
CA ALA A 29 -1.16 -82.66 -1.49
C ALA A 29 -1.17 -83.36 -0.12
N LYS A 30 -1.74 -82.71 0.90
CA LYS A 30 -1.90 -83.29 2.24
C LYS A 30 -2.84 -84.50 2.22
N GLU A 31 -4.00 -84.39 1.58
CA GLU A 31 -4.93 -85.52 1.44
C GLU A 31 -4.31 -86.70 0.70
N ALA A 32 -3.52 -86.46 -0.35
CA ALA A 32 -2.79 -87.51 -1.08
C ALA A 32 -1.72 -88.17 -0.20
N SER A 33 -0.96 -87.38 0.56
CA SER A 33 0.04 -87.88 1.52
C SER A 33 -0.58 -88.72 2.64
N ASP A 34 -1.71 -88.28 3.20
CA ASP A 34 -2.40 -89.00 4.28
C ASP A 34 -2.97 -90.34 3.77
N ARG A 35 -3.52 -90.38 2.53
CA ARG A 35 -3.95 -91.63 1.89
C ARG A 35 -2.78 -92.60 1.69
N ARG A 36 -1.64 -92.10 1.21
CA ARG A 36 -0.43 -92.91 1.05
C ARG A 36 0.05 -93.49 2.36
N ALA A 37 0.06 -92.69 3.42
CA ALA A 37 0.45 -93.19 4.75
C ALA A 37 -0.48 -94.30 5.25
N SER A 38 -1.76 -94.26 4.88
CA SER A 38 -2.72 -95.34 5.17
C SER A 38 -2.45 -96.59 4.32
N GLU A 39 -2.28 -96.43 3.01
CA GLU A 39 -2.05 -97.56 2.09
C GLU A 39 -0.68 -98.23 2.31
N ASP A 40 0.37 -97.48 2.65
CA ASP A 40 1.68 -98.01 3.04
C ASP A 40 1.61 -98.86 4.32
N ARG A 41 0.78 -98.45 5.30
CA ARG A 41 0.56 -99.24 6.52
C ARG A 41 -0.17 -100.54 6.19
N GLU A 42 -1.25 -100.47 5.41
CA GLU A 42 -1.97 -101.67 4.99
C GLU A 42 -1.11 -102.63 4.16
N TYR A 43 -0.25 -102.09 3.29
CA TYR A 43 0.69 -102.89 2.51
C TYR A 43 1.67 -103.63 3.42
N LYS A 44 2.28 -102.93 4.38
CA LYS A 44 3.18 -103.55 5.36
C LYS A 44 2.47 -104.64 6.18
N ASP A 45 1.27 -104.37 6.68
CA ASP A 45 0.47 -105.35 7.41
C ASP A 45 0.16 -106.59 6.56
N ARG A 46 -0.21 -106.40 5.28
CA ARG A 46 -0.44 -107.51 4.34
C ARG A 46 0.84 -108.29 4.05
N GLU A 47 1.97 -107.62 3.90
CA GLU A 47 3.26 -108.27 3.66
C GLU A 47 3.75 -109.07 4.87
N GLU A 48 3.56 -108.55 6.09
CA GLU A 48 3.83 -109.26 7.33
C GLU A 48 2.92 -110.49 7.48
N ARG A 49 1.62 -110.37 7.19
CA ARG A 49 0.69 -111.51 7.17
C ARG A 49 1.13 -112.59 6.17
N ARG A 50 1.53 -112.20 4.95
CA ARG A 50 2.04 -113.15 3.94
C ARG A 50 3.35 -113.78 4.36
N LYS A 51 4.23 -113.03 5.03
CA LYS A 51 5.47 -113.58 5.59
C LYS A 51 5.16 -114.64 6.63
N HIS A 52 4.28 -114.33 7.59
CA HIS A 52 3.84 -115.27 8.60
C HIS A 52 3.14 -116.50 7.99
N GLU A 53 2.30 -116.30 6.97
CA GLU A 53 1.64 -117.41 6.27
C GLU A 53 2.63 -118.32 5.55
N ARG A 54 3.69 -117.76 4.92
CA ARG A 54 4.79 -118.55 4.34
C ARG A 54 5.51 -119.40 5.38
N GLU A 55 5.86 -118.80 6.52
CA GLU A 55 6.52 -119.49 7.63
C GLU A 55 5.63 -120.62 8.19
N MET A 56 4.33 -120.37 8.36
CA MET A 56 3.35 -121.37 8.80
C MET A 56 3.17 -122.51 7.80
N LEU A 57 3.11 -122.20 6.50
CA LEU A 57 3.00 -123.21 5.44
C LEU A 57 4.26 -124.08 5.35
N GLU A 58 5.45 -123.48 5.52
CA GLU A 58 6.72 -124.20 5.53
C GLU A 58 6.81 -125.13 6.74
N ALA A 59 6.44 -124.64 7.93
CA ALA A 59 6.36 -125.46 9.14
C ALA A 59 5.34 -126.60 8.98
N LYS A 60 4.17 -126.33 8.39
CA LYS A 60 3.14 -127.33 8.13
C LYS A 60 3.62 -128.39 7.13
N HIS A 61 4.22 -128.00 6.02
CA HIS A 61 4.79 -128.93 5.04
C HIS A 61 5.84 -129.85 5.68
N ASN A 62 6.76 -129.28 6.48
CA ASN A 62 7.80 -130.06 7.16
C ASN A 62 7.20 -131.03 8.20
N ASN A 63 6.14 -130.62 8.90
CA ASN A 63 5.44 -131.49 9.84
C ASN A 63 4.68 -132.61 9.12
N ASP A 64 3.92 -132.30 8.07
CA ASP A 64 3.19 -133.28 7.26
C ASP A 64 4.14 -134.30 6.63
N LEU A 65 5.33 -133.85 6.19
CA LEU A 65 6.40 -134.72 5.70
C LEU A 65 6.89 -135.69 6.79
N SER A 66 7.24 -135.15 7.96
CA SER A 66 7.73 -135.95 9.09
C SER A 66 6.68 -136.93 9.60
N GLU A 67 5.41 -136.54 9.63
CA GLU A 67 4.31 -137.40 10.04
C GLU A 67 4.06 -138.52 9.01
N SER A 68 4.13 -138.21 7.71
CA SER A 68 4.03 -139.23 6.65
C SER A 68 5.17 -140.24 6.70
N GLU A 69 6.41 -139.79 6.93
CA GLU A 69 7.58 -140.66 7.12
C GLU A 69 7.44 -141.56 8.35
N ARG A 70 7.01 -141.01 9.49
CA ARG A 70 6.75 -141.78 10.73
C ARG A 70 5.66 -142.82 10.53
N ASN A 71 4.55 -142.45 9.90
CA ASN A 71 3.44 -143.36 9.63
C ASN A 71 3.85 -144.50 8.68
N PHE A 72 4.64 -144.17 7.65
CA PHE A 72 5.21 -145.17 6.75
C PHE A 72 6.16 -146.13 7.49
N ALA A 73 7.09 -145.60 8.29
CA ALA A 73 8.01 -146.42 9.07
C ALA A 73 7.30 -147.34 10.07
N LEU A 74 6.29 -146.82 10.78
CA LEU A 74 5.48 -147.60 11.72
C LEU A 74 4.75 -148.75 11.02
N LYS A 75 4.13 -148.47 9.86
CA LYS A 75 3.34 -149.46 9.13
C LYS A 75 4.22 -150.51 8.45
N LYS A 76 5.39 -150.12 7.96
CA LYS A 76 6.42 -151.06 7.50
C LYS A 76 6.90 -151.98 8.62
N GLN A 77 7.17 -151.42 9.81
CA GLN A 77 7.56 -152.20 10.98
C GLN A 77 6.46 -153.19 11.42
N GLN A 78 5.18 -152.80 11.36
CA GLN A 78 4.06 -153.71 11.63
C GLN A 78 4.06 -154.91 10.66
N LEU A 79 4.23 -154.65 9.36
CA LEU A 79 4.31 -155.69 8.35
C LEU A 79 5.53 -156.61 8.57
N ASP A 80 6.69 -156.05 8.93
CA ASP A 80 7.91 -156.81 9.23
C ASP A 80 7.72 -157.73 10.45
N ASN A 81 7.06 -157.22 11.50
CA ASN A 81 6.71 -157.99 12.69
C ASN A 81 5.74 -159.13 12.36
N ASP A 82 4.70 -158.87 11.55
CA ASP A 82 3.72 -159.88 11.13
C ASP A 82 4.36 -160.99 10.29
N LEU A 83 5.26 -160.64 9.37
CA LEU A 83 6.06 -161.58 8.60
C LEU A 83 6.95 -162.45 9.50
N THR A 84 7.62 -161.83 10.47
CA THR A 84 8.50 -162.52 11.43
C THR A 84 7.72 -163.48 12.31
N LEU A 85 6.57 -163.05 12.85
CA LEU A 85 5.70 -163.86 13.69
C LEU A 85 5.11 -165.04 12.91
N THR A 86 4.82 -164.84 11.63
CA THR A 86 4.35 -165.89 10.73
C THR A 86 5.44 -166.92 10.45
N LYS A 87 6.68 -166.48 10.15
CA LYS A 87 7.85 -167.38 10.02
C LYS A 87 8.08 -168.20 11.27
N GLN A 88 8.05 -167.57 12.45
CA GLN A 88 8.20 -168.27 13.73
C GLN A 88 7.13 -169.34 13.96
N LYS A 89 5.87 -169.06 13.64
CA LYS A 89 4.79 -170.06 13.75
C LYS A 89 5.07 -171.28 12.90
N TYR A 90 5.37 -171.09 11.62
CA TYR A 90 5.65 -172.21 10.73
C TYR A 90 6.96 -172.94 11.08
N GLU A 91 7.99 -172.24 11.57
CA GLU A 91 9.22 -172.87 12.07
C GLU A 91 8.93 -173.77 13.29
N THR A 92 8.04 -173.34 14.20
CA THR A 92 7.67 -174.17 15.34
C THR A 92 6.84 -175.39 14.95
N GLU A 93 6.02 -175.30 13.91
CA GLU A 93 5.28 -176.44 13.37
C GLU A 93 6.22 -177.44 12.70
N LEU A 94 7.18 -176.95 11.90
CA LEU A 94 8.23 -177.77 11.31
C LEU A 94 9.06 -178.51 12.37
N ARG A 95 9.48 -177.81 13.44
CA ARG A 95 10.22 -178.45 14.56
C ARG A 95 9.42 -179.55 15.26
N LYS A 96 8.09 -179.40 15.40
CA LYS A 96 7.23 -180.45 15.98
C LYS A 96 7.23 -181.71 15.11
N GLU A 97 7.11 -181.56 13.80
CA GLU A 97 7.17 -182.67 12.84
C GLU A 97 8.57 -183.32 12.82
N GLU A 98 9.64 -182.53 12.91
CA GLU A 98 11.02 -183.02 13.06
C GLU A 98 11.21 -183.85 14.34
N GLU A 99 10.71 -183.36 15.48
CA GLU A 99 10.76 -184.07 16.77
C GLU A 99 9.92 -185.36 16.75
N GLU A 100 8.76 -185.36 16.09
CA GLU A 100 7.93 -186.55 15.91
C GLU A 100 8.63 -187.59 15.03
N THR A 101 9.33 -187.14 13.99
CA THR A 101 10.18 -188.01 13.16
C THR A 101 11.31 -188.63 13.97
N ARG A 102 12.01 -187.85 14.82
CA ARG A 102 13.03 -188.37 15.75
C ARG A 102 12.46 -189.39 16.74
N ARG A 103 11.26 -189.14 17.28
CA ARG A 103 10.60 -190.13 18.17
C ARG A 103 10.30 -191.44 17.45
N ILE A 104 9.85 -191.39 16.20
CA ILE A 104 9.58 -192.60 15.40
C ILE A 104 10.89 -193.34 15.07
N GLU A 105 11.97 -192.61 14.74
CA GLU A 105 13.32 -193.18 14.59
C GLU A 105 13.80 -193.93 15.84
N GLU A 106 13.60 -193.33 17.03
CA GLU A 106 13.96 -193.95 18.32
C GLU A 106 13.12 -195.21 18.59
N MET A 107 11.81 -195.18 18.31
CA MET A 107 10.94 -196.36 18.42
C MET A 107 11.34 -197.50 17.46
N LEU A 108 11.83 -197.17 16.27
CA LEU A 108 12.36 -198.14 15.31
C LEU A 108 13.63 -198.82 15.81
N LYS A 109 14.55 -198.07 16.42
CA LYS A 109 15.74 -198.63 17.08
C LYS A 109 15.38 -199.56 18.25
N ALA A 110 14.26 -199.31 18.92
CA ALA A 110 13.74 -200.15 20.00
C ALA A 110 12.95 -201.40 19.52
N GLY A 111 12.78 -201.59 18.20
CA GLY A 111 12.12 -202.78 17.62
C GLY A 111 10.58 -202.77 17.64
N ASN A 112 9.95 -201.65 18.01
CA ASN A 112 8.49 -201.55 18.22
C ASN A 112 7.72 -200.85 17.09
N SER A 113 8.38 -200.47 15.99
CA SER A 113 7.77 -199.75 14.87
C SER A 113 8.28 -200.30 13.53
N THR A 114 7.48 -200.16 12.47
CA THR A 114 7.79 -200.68 11.13
C THR A 114 8.49 -199.62 10.26
N LEU A 115 9.38 -200.07 9.37
CA LEU A 115 10.10 -199.22 8.41
C LEU A 115 9.15 -198.37 7.53
N GLU A 116 7.95 -198.86 7.26
CA GLU A 116 6.90 -198.12 6.55
C GLU A 116 6.40 -196.90 7.31
N ALA A 117 6.29 -196.94 8.65
CA ALA A 117 5.85 -195.81 9.45
C ALA A 117 6.85 -194.65 9.40
N LEU A 118 8.15 -194.95 9.31
CA LEU A 118 9.20 -193.95 9.14
C LEU A 118 9.19 -193.31 7.76
N LYS A 119 9.07 -194.11 6.69
CA LYS A 119 8.95 -193.56 5.33
C LYS A 119 7.73 -192.64 5.19
N LEU A 120 6.60 -193.01 5.80
CA LEU A 120 5.39 -192.19 5.78
C LEU A 120 5.59 -190.87 6.56
N GLN A 121 6.34 -190.89 7.66
CA GLN A 121 6.66 -189.68 8.43
C GLN A 121 7.71 -188.80 7.74
N GLU A 122 8.74 -189.38 7.11
CA GLU A 122 9.70 -188.64 6.26
C GLU A 122 8.99 -187.96 5.09
N GLU A 123 8.00 -188.63 4.46
CA GLU A 123 7.15 -188.00 3.45
C GLU A 123 6.29 -186.86 4.03
N ARG A 124 5.80 -187.00 5.27
CA ARG A 124 5.07 -185.92 5.96
C ARG A 124 5.97 -184.74 6.31
N GLN A 125 7.17 -184.98 6.81
CA GLN A 125 8.16 -183.95 7.11
C GLN A 125 8.59 -183.22 5.83
N LYS A 126 8.82 -183.95 4.73
CA LYS A 126 9.14 -183.34 3.44
C LYS A 126 7.98 -182.49 2.92
N LYS A 127 6.73 -182.97 3.03
CA LYS A 127 5.53 -182.16 2.71
C LYS A 127 5.39 -180.95 3.63
N ALA A 128 5.69 -181.08 4.92
CA ALA A 128 5.67 -179.97 5.87
C ALA A 128 6.76 -178.93 5.56
N GLN A 129 7.95 -179.36 5.11
CA GLN A 129 9.02 -178.48 4.66
C GLN A 129 8.66 -177.77 3.34
N GLU A 130 8.14 -178.51 2.35
CA GLU A 130 7.66 -177.93 1.08
C GLU A 130 6.50 -176.95 1.33
N GLU A 131 5.62 -177.23 2.29
CA GLU A 131 4.53 -176.35 2.69
C GLU A 131 5.03 -175.13 3.49
N PHE A 132 6.03 -175.29 4.35
CA PHE A 132 6.75 -174.17 5.00
C PHE A 132 7.36 -173.25 3.95
N ASP A 133 8.12 -173.78 3.00
CA ASP A 133 8.79 -173.00 1.95
C ASP A 133 7.77 -172.33 1.02
N ARG A 134 6.68 -173.01 0.67
CA ARG A 134 5.60 -172.41 -0.13
C ARG A 134 4.90 -171.27 0.61
N GLN A 135 4.44 -171.51 1.84
CA GLN A 135 3.69 -170.50 2.59
C GLN A 135 4.57 -169.31 3.03
N THR A 136 5.85 -169.55 3.36
CA THR A 136 6.79 -168.46 3.65
C THR A 136 7.11 -167.63 2.42
N ASN A 137 7.29 -168.25 1.24
CA ASN A 137 7.47 -167.52 -0.01
C ASN A 137 6.21 -166.72 -0.39
N GLU A 138 5.02 -167.32 -0.32
CA GLU A 138 3.75 -166.61 -0.56
C GLU A 138 3.56 -165.41 0.39
N LYS A 139 3.91 -165.57 1.68
CA LYS A 139 3.86 -164.48 2.66
C LYS A 139 4.92 -163.41 2.41
N GLN A 140 6.11 -163.79 1.98
CA GLN A 140 7.19 -162.87 1.62
C GLN A 140 6.83 -162.07 0.36
N GLU A 141 6.20 -162.70 -0.63
CA GLU A 141 5.67 -162.05 -1.83
C GLU A 141 4.53 -161.08 -1.47
N ALA A 142 3.56 -161.51 -0.67
CA ALA A 142 2.49 -160.66 -0.19
C ALA A 142 3.01 -159.45 0.63
N PHE A 143 4.04 -159.64 1.45
CA PHE A 143 4.73 -158.57 2.17
C PHE A 143 5.40 -157.57 1.20
N SER A 144 6.09 -158.08 0.18
CA SER A 144 6.74 -157.27 -0.86
C SER A 144 5.72 -156.43 -1.63
N GLU A 145 4.59 -157.03 -2.02
CA GLU A 145 3.49 -156.32 -2.69
C GLU A 145 2.84 -155.27 -1.79
N GLN A 146 2.52 -155.60 -0.53
CA GLN A 146 1.95 -154.64 0.41
C GLN A 146 2.91 -153.48 0.70
N THR A 147 4.21 -153.74 0.80
CA THR A 147 5.22 -152.70 0.99
C THR A 147 5.30 -151.78 -0.23
N LYS A 148 5.25 -152.32 -1.46
CA LYS A 148 5.19 -151.51 -2.69
C LYS A 148 3.95 -150.64 -2.76
N ILE A 149 2.77 -151.18 -2.42
CA ILE A 149 1.51 -150.41 -2.38
C ILE A 149 1.62 -149.28 -1.34
N LEU A 150 2.19 -149.57 -0.17
CA LEU A 150 2.41 -148.58 0.89
C LEU A 150 3.38 -147.48 0.45
N GLU A 151 4.47 -147.84 -0.25
CA GLU A 151 5.43 -146.89 -0.82
C GLU A 151 4.79 -146.00 -1.87
N GLU A 152 3.99 -146.57 -2.79
CA GLU A 152 3.25 -145.79 -3.79
C GLU A 152 2.21 -144.86 -3.16
N GLU A 153 1.48 -145.32 -2.15
CA GLU A 153 0.49 -144.50 -1.46
C GLU A 153 1.15 -143.34 -0.70
N ASN A 154 2.26 -143.62 -0.01
CA ASN A 154 3.05 -142.59 0.69
C ASN A 154 3.61 -141.56 -0.31
N LYS A 155 4.13 -142.02 -1.45
CA LYS A 155 4.62 -141.15 -2.53
C LYS A 155 3.50 -140.26 -3.09
N ARG A 156 2.31 -140.82 -3.37
CA ARG A 156 1.16 -140.02 -3.84
C ARG A 156 0.72 -138.97 -2.82
N ARG A 157 0.71 -139.29 -1.52
CA ARG A 157 0.39 -138.32 -0.46
C ARG A 157 1.44 -137.22 -0.38
N HIS A 158 2.71 -137.60 -0.47
CA HIS A 158 3.82 -136.65 -0.48
C HIS A 158 3.77 -135.70 -1.68
N ASP A 159 3.60 -136.24 -2.89
CA ASP A 159 3.48 -135.46 -4.13
C ASP A 159 2.29 -134.49 -4.07
N LYS A 160 1.15 -134.93 -3.50
CA LYS A 160 -0.03 -134.08 -3.31
C LYS A 160 0.22 -132.94 -2.31
N ALA A 161 0.91 -133.21 -1.20
CA ALA A 161 1.26 -132.20 -0.20
C ALA A 161 2.25 -131.16 -0.78
N ILE A 162 3.27 -131.62 -1.51
CA ILE A 162 4.21 -130.75 -2.23
C ILE A 162 3.46 -129.87 -3.23
N ALA A 163 2.57 -130.44 -4.04
CA ALA A 163 1.83 -129.68 -5.04
C ALA A 163 0.95 -128.58 -4.42
N GLN A 164 0.26 -128.87 -3.31
CA GLN A 164 -0.55 -127.89 -2.58
C GLN A 164 0.31 -126.75 -2.00
N TYR A 165 1.45 -127.11 -1.40
CA TYR A 165 2.40 -126.12 -0.87
C TYR A 165 2.96 -125.21 -1.97
N GLN A 166 3.41 -125.80 -3.09
CA GLN A 166 3.91 -125.06 -4.24
C GLN A 166 2.84 -124.19 -4.90
N GLN A 167 1.59 -124.63 -4.92
CA GLN A 167 0.46 -123.83 -5.42
C GLN A 167 0.23 -122.61 -4.52
N ARG A 168 0.13 -122.79 -3.20
CA ARG A 168 -0.10 -121.67 -2.27
C ARG A 168 1.06 -120.67 -2.26
N LEU A 169 2.30 -121.15 -2.40
CA LEU A 169 3.47 -120.27 -2.57
C LEU A 169 3.41 -119.44 -3.85
N ARG A 170 2.86 -119.97 -4.95
CA ARG A 170 2.65 -119.20 -6.19
C ARG A 170 1.59 -118.12 -5.99
N GLU A 171 0.46 -118.45 -5.38
CA GLU A 171 -0.60 -117.49 -5.05
C GLU A 171 -0.06 -116.33 -4.19
N LEU A 172 0.71 -116.64 -3.14
CA LEU A 172 1.31 -115.62 -2.27
C LEU A 172 2.33 -114.71 -3.00
N LYS A 173 3.05 -115.25 -4.00
CA LYS A 173 3.94 -114.46 -4.86
C LYS A 173 3.15 -113.55 -5.80
N GLU A 174 2.10 -114.06 -6.43
CA GLU A 174 1.23 -113.29 -7.31
C GLU A 174 0.53 -112.15 -6.57
N GLU A 175 0.03 -112.41 -5.36
CA GLU A 175 -0.56 -111.38 -4.49
C GLU A 175 0.45 -110.29 -4.09
N SER A 176 1.68 -110.69 -3.76
CA SER A 176 2.79 -109.76 -3.45
C SER A 176 3.15 -108.88 -4.65
N GLU A 177 3.24 -109.47 -5.84
CA GLU A 177 3.51 -108.73 -7.07
C GLU A 177 2.36 -107.78 -7.44
N ALA A 178 1.11 -108.21 -7.27
CA ALA A 178 -0.06 -107.38 -7.52
C ALA A 178 -0.09 -106.16 -6.59
N ASP A 179 0.21 -106.35 -5.31
CA ASP A 179 0.29 -105.23 -4.37
C ASP A 179 1.47 -104.30 -4.67
N ARG A 180 2.64 -104.85 -5.06
CA ARG A 180 3.79 -104.03 -5.51
C ARG A 180 3.43 -103.15 -6.71
N ARG A 181 2.72 -103.71 -7.71
CA ARG A 181 2.25 -102.96 -8.88
C ARG A 181 1.28 -101.84 -8.47
N LYS A 182 0.32 -102.12 -7.58
CA LYS A 182 -0.57 -101.08 -7.04
C LYS A 182 0.19 -99.94 -6.38
N MET A 183 1.19 -100.24 -5.56
CA MET A 183 2.02 -99.22 -4.91
C MET A 183 2.84 -98.40 -5.91
N GLU A 184 3.36 -99.03 -6.96
CA GLU A 184 4.05 -98.33 -8.05
C GLU A 184 3.10 -97.42 -8.84
N ASP A 185 1.87 -97.85 -9.10
CA ASP A 185 0.84 -97.07 -9.79
C ASP A 185 0.37 -95.87 -8.94
N ILE A 186 0.18 -96.06 -7.63
CA ILE A 186 -0.11 -94.97 -6.68
C ILE A 186 1.01 -93.94 -6.70
N LYS A 187 2.27 -94.39 -6.63
CA LYS A 187 3.44 -93.50 -6.66
C LYS A 187 3.54 -92.73 -7.98
N LYS A 188 3.26 -93.37 -9.12
CA LYS A 188 3.23 -92.71 -10.44
C LYS A 188 2.11 -91.68 -10.52
N ALA A 189 0.91 -92.00 -10.05
CA ALA A 189 -0.22 -91.08 -10.00
C ALA A 189 0.09 -89.86 -9.11
N GLU A 190 0.76 -90.06 -7.98
CA GLU A 190 1.20 -88.99 -7.09
C GLU A 190 2.23 -88.07 -7.78
N MET A 191 3.24 -88.63 -8.44
CA MET A 191 4.22 -87.83 -9.20
C MET A 191 3.55 -87.02 -10.34
N ALA A 192 2.57 -87.61 -11.02
CA ALA A 192 1.80 -86.91 -12.05
C ALA A 192 0.98 -85.74 -11.47
N LEU A 193 0.36 -85.94 -10.30
CA LEU A 193 -0.35 -84.86 -9.60
C LEU A 193 0.59 -83.74 -9.17
N TYR A 194 1.78 -84.06 -8.64
CA TYR A 194 2.77 -83.04 -8.28
C TYR A 194 3.23 -82.24 -9.50
N ALA A 195 3.48 -82.91 -10.63
CA ALA A 195 3.85 -82.23 -11.87
C ALA A 195 2.72 -81.30 -12.37
N GLU A 196 1.46 -81.76 -12.38
CA GLU A 196 0.32 -80.92 -12.79
C GLU A 196 0.16 -79.69 -11.88
N VAL A 197 0.35 -79.88 -10.58
CA VAL A 197 0.30 -78.81 -9.58
C VAL A 197 1.41 -77.79 -9.81
N GLU A 198 2.63 -78.25 -10.05
CA GLU A 198 3.79 -77.40 -10.32
C GLU A 198 3.61 -76.60 -11.61
N ASP A 199 3.13 -77.24 -12.68
CA ASP A 199 2.82 -76.60 -13.95
C ASP A 199 1.75 -75.52 -13.79
N ARG A 200 0.65 -75.81 -13.06
CA ARG A 200 -0.38 -74.82 -12.75
C ARG A 200 0.15 -73.63 -11.95
N LEU A 201 1.04 -73.89 -10.99
CA LEU A 201 1.65 -72.83 -10.20
C LEU A 201 2.54 -71.94 -11.07
N ASN A 202 3.35 -72.56 -11.92
CA ASN A 202 4.23 -71.88 -12.88
C ASN A 202 3.44 -71.04 -13.89
N GLN A 203 2.35 -71.60 -14.43
CA GLN A 203 1.45 -70.88 -15.34
C GLN A 203 0.85 -69.65 -14.64
N LYS A 204 0.33 -69.82 -13.42
CA LYS A 204 -0.23 -68.70 -12.65
C LYS A 204 0.82 -67.63 -12.33
N HIS A 205 2.05 -68.02 -12.03
CA HIS A 205 3.17 -67.08 -11.84
C HIS A 205 3.55 -66.34 -13.13
N ALA A 206 3.46 -66.99 -14.29
CA ALA A 206 3.69 -66.33 -15.58
C ALA A 206 2.61 -65.28 -15.88
N GLU A 207 1.33 -65.66 -15.76
CA GLU A 207 0.19 -64.75 -15.96
C GLU A 207 0.26 -63.51 -15.06
N GLN A 208 0.64 -63.68 -13.80
CA GLN A 208 0.78 -62.57 -12.86
C GLN A 208 1.95 -61.65 -13.20
N ARG A 209 3.07 -62.19 -13.71
CA ARG A 209 4.19 -61.37 -14.18
C ARG A 209 3.78 -60.49 -15.36
N GLU A 210 3.07 -61.07 -16.33
CA GLU A 210 2.54 -60.33 -17.48
C GLU A 210 1.52 -59.26 -17.06
N GLU A 211 0.63 -59.56 -16.11
CA GLU A 211 -0.32 -58.58 -15.57
C GLU A 211 0.38 -57.40 -14.89
N ILE A 212 1.40 -57.66 -14.06
CA ILE A 212 2.19 -56.61 -13.41
C ILE A 212 2.90 -55.76 -14.46
N GLU A 213 3.51 -56.39 -15.46
CA GLU A 213 4.22 -55.68 -16.53
C GLU A 213 3.27 -54.77 -17.33
N ARG A 214 2.08 -55.27 -17.69
CA ARG A 214 1.04 -54.46 -18.34
C ARG A 214 0.64 -53.25 -17.48
N ARG A 215 0.42 -53.44 -16.18
CA ARG A 215 0.05 -52.34 -15.27
C ARG A 215 1.16 -51.31 -15.12
N LEU A 216 2.42 -51.76 -15.03
CA LEU A 216 3.57 -50.87 -14.94
C LEU A 216 3.73 -50.04 -16.21
N LYS A 217 3.53 -50.66 -17.38
CA LYS A 217 3.57 -49.97 -18.67
C LYS A 217 2.47 -48.92 -18.80
N ALA A 218 1.22 -49.27 -18.49
CA ALA A 218 0.10 -48.34 -18.49
C ALA A 218 0.34 -47.15 -17.53
N ALA A 219 0.81 -47.41 -16.31
CA ALA A 219 1.14 -46.36 -15.35
C ALA A 219 2.33 -45.48 -15.77
N ALA A 220 3.23 -45.97 -16.63
CA ALA A 220 4.29 -45.17 -17.21
C ALA A 220 3.76 -44.26 -18.33
N GLU A 221 2.88 -44.78 -19.19
CA GLU A 221 2.21 -44.03 -20.26
C GLU A 221 1.34 -42.91 -19.68
N ASP A 222 0.51 -43.20 -18.68
CA ASP A 222 -0.33 -42.20 -17.98
C ASP A 222 0.51 -41.07 -17.36
N ARG A 223 1.63 -41.43 -16.71
CA ARG A 223 2.56 -40.44 -16.14
C ARG A 223 3.18 -39.56 -17.22
N SER A 224 3.56 -40.14 -18.36
CA SER A 224 4.09 -39.38 -19.50
C SER A 224 3.04 -38.42 -20.06
N GLN A 225 1.80 -38.87 -20.25
CA GLN A 225 0.71 -38.03 -20.73
C GLN A 225 0.41 -36.87 -19.78
N MET A 226 0.32 -37.14 -18.47
CA MET A 226 0.10 -36.10 -17.47
C MET A 226 1.25 -35.10 -17.43
N SER A 227 2.50 -35.55 -17.55
CA SER A 227 3.66 -34.67 -17.65
C SER A 227 3.61 -33.78 -18.89
N GLN A 228 3.20 -34.32 -20.03
CA GLN A 228 3.05 -33.55 -21.27
C GLN A 228 1.95 -32.49 -21.15
N GLN A 229 0.79 -32.85 -20.57
CA GLN A 229 -0.29 -31.92 -20.30
C GLN A 229 0.14 -30.78 -19.38
N LEU A 230 0.89 -31.08 -18.32
CA LEU A 230 1.41 -30.07 -17.39
C LEU A 230 2.38 -29.10 -18.10
N ILE A 231 3.28 -29.62 -18.95
CA ILE A 231 4.19 -28.80 -19.75
C ILE A 231 3.42 -27.85 -20.67
N GLU A 232 2.37 -28.33 -21.32
CA GLU A 232 1.55 -27.52 -22.23
C GLU A 232 0.74 -26.44 -21.49
N GLN A 233 0.18 -26.76 -20.33
CA GLN A 233 -0.48 -25.79 -19.46
C GLN A 233 0.48 -24.70 -18.99
N LEU A 234 1.69 -25.07 -18.58
CA LEU A 234 2.72 -24.11 -18.15
C LEU A 234 3.18 -23.20 -19.30
N LYS A 235 3.34 -23.74 -20.51
CA LYS A 235 3.61 -22.94 -21.71
C LYS A 235 2.50 -21.94 -21.99
N THR A 236 1.25 -22.40 -21.99
CA THR A 236 0.09 -21.54 -22.24
C THR A 236 0.00 -20.41 -21.21
N ALA A 237 0.14 -20.73 -19.92
CA ALA A 237 0.13 -19.75 -18.85
C ALA A 237 1.29 -18.74 -18.96
N LYS A 238 2.48 -19.21 -19.37
CA LYS A 238 3.64 -18.35 -19.64
C LYS A 238 3.35 -17.38 -20.79
N ASP A 239 2.84 -17.86 -21.92
CA ASP A 239 2.54 -17.03 -23.08
C ASP A 239 1.45 -15.98 -22.77
N GLU A 240 0.45 -16.33 -21.96
CA GLU A 240 -0.58 -15.40 -21.49
C GLU A 240 -0.02 -14.30 -20.58
N MET A 241 0.89 -14.66 -19.66
CA MET A 241 1.60 -13.72 -18.80
C MET A 241 2.44 -12.73 -19.62
N GLU A 242 3.22 -13.23 -20.58
CA GLU A 242 4.04 -12.40 -21.46
C GLU A 242 3.18 -11.42 -22.28
N LYS A 243 2.05 -11.87 -22.82
CA LYS A 243 1.08 -10.98 -23.50
C LYS A 243 0.51 -9.92 -22.58
N ARG A 244 0.19 -10.26 -21.32
CA ARG A 244 -0.29 -9.29 -20.32
C ARG A 244 0.77 -8.23 -20.01
N HIS A 245 2.00 -8.66 -19.73
CA HIS A 245 3.11 -7.74 -19.48
C HIS A 245 3.41 -6.83 -20.68
N ALA A 246 3.33 -7.35 -21.90
CA ALA A 246 3.51 -6.54 -23.10
C ALA A 246 2.43 -5.44 -23.23
N LYS A 247 1.16 -5.78 -22.96
CA LYS A 247 0.05 -4.81 -22.95
C LYS A 247 0.22 -3.76 -21.86
N GLU A 248 0.54 -4.18 -20.64
CA GLU A 248 0.78 -3.30 -19.50
C GLU A 248 1.94 -2.34 -19.77
N LYS A 249 3.04 -2.84 -20.33
CA LYS A 249 4.19 -2.02 -20.72
C LYS A 249 3.83 -0.97 -21.78
N ALA A 250 3.05 -1.36 -22.80
CA ALA A 250 2.60 -0.43 -23.83
C ALA A 250 1.69 0.66 -23.23
N TRP A 251 0.76 0.26 -22.36
CA TRP A 251 -0.14 1.18 -21.65
C TRP A 251 0.62 2.16 -20.76
N LEU A 252 1.59 1.69 -19.97
CA LEU A 252 2.43 2.54 -19.12
C LEU A 252 3.24 3.55 -19.94
N GLU A 253 3.78 3.15 -21.09
CA GLU A 253 4.52 4.07 -21.96
C GLU A 253 3.59 5.13 -22.58
N GLU A 254 2.35 4.77 -22.91
CA GLU A 254 1.32 5.71 -23.37
C GLU A 254 0.94 6.71 -22.25
N CYS A 255 0.68 6.22 -21.03
CA CYS A 255 0.43 7.06 -19.86
C CYS A 255 1.58 8.03 -19.59
N LYS A 256 2.81 7.53 -19.57
CA LYS A 256 4.02 8.35 -19.40
C LYS A 256 4.12 9.45 -20.47
N ASN A 257 3.88 9.12 -21.74
CA ASN A 257 3.94 10.11 -22.82
C ASN A 257 2.83 11.17 -22.69
N LYS A 258 1.65 10.76 -22.24
CA LYS A 258 0.53 11.66 -21.95
C LYS A 258 0.85 12.59 -20.78
N GLU A 259 1.38 12.07 -19.67
CA GLU A 259 1.80 12.89 -18.53
C GLU A 259 2.91 13.88 -18.94
N ILE A 260 3.89 13.45 -19.74
CA ILE A 260 4.94 14.34 -20.27
C ILE A 260 4.32 15.49 -21.10
N SER A 261 3.32 15.22 -21.94
CA SER A 261 2.69 16.25 -22.76
C SER A 261 1.85 17.21 -21.91
N GLU A 262 1.12 16.71 -20.91
CA GLU A 262 0.39 17.51 -19.94
C GLU A 262 1.33 18.43 -19.14
N PHE A 263 2.43 17.89 -18.60
CA PHE A 263 3.43 18.70 -17.89
C PHE A 263 4.07 19.76 -18.77
N LYS A 264 4.41 19.43 -20.03
CA LYS A 264 4.92 20.43 -20.99
C LYS A 264 3.91 21.55 -21.23
N SER A 265 2.62 21.22 -21.35
CA SER A 265 1.56 22.21 -21.52
C SER A 265 1.44 23.13 -20.30
N ILE A 266 1.45 22.58 -19.08
CA ILE A 266 1.37 23.36 -17.83
C ILE A 266 2.60 24.26 -17.69
N LEU A 267 3.80 23.74 -17.96
CA LEU A 267 5.02 24.55 -17.93
C LEU A 267 4.99 25.70 -18.95
N GLY A 268 4.44 25.47 -20.15
CA GLY A 268 4.21 26.53 -21.13
C GLY A 268 3.30 27.63 -20.58
N GLN A 269 2.14 27.26 -20.01
CA GLN A 269 1.20 28.23 -19.41
C GLN A 269 1.82 29.02 -18.25
N LEU A 270 2.59 28.36 -17.38
CA LEU A 270 3.28 29.02 -16.28
C LEU A 270 4.36 29.99 -16.78
N ASN A 271 5.08 29.63 -17.84
CA ASN A 271 6.07 30.51 -18.44
C ASN A 271 5.40 31.75 -19.09
N ASP A 272 4.31 31.55 -19.83
CA ASP A 272 3.53 32.65 -20.42
C ASP A 272 3.00 33.61 -19.35
N GLU A 273 2.50 33.08 -18.22
CA GLU A 273 2.01 33.89 -17.11
C GLU A 273 3.15 34.62 -16.40
N ALA A 274 4.30 33.96 -16.19
CA ALA A 274 5.49 34.61 -15.64
C ALA A 274 5.98 35.76 -16.52
N GLU A 275 5.98 35.59 -17.85
CA GLU A 275 6.32 36.65 -18.79
C GLU A 275 5.32 37.82 -18.73
N LYS A 276 4.01 37.55 -18.65
CA LYS A 276 3.00 38.61 -18.47
C LYS A 276 3.18 39.38 -17.17
N VAL A 277 3.36 38.68 -16.05
CA VAL A 277 3.58 39.31 -14.74
C VAL A 277 4.85 40.17 -14.77
N GLN A 278 5.93 39.66 -15.37
CA GLN A 278 7.18 40.41 -15.52
C GLN A 278 6.99 41.66 -16.37
N LYS A 279 6.23 41.56 -17.48
CA LYS A 279 5.92 42.71 -18.34
C LYS A 279 5.12 43.78 -17.58
N VAL A 280 4.07 43.39 -16.87
CA VAL A 280 3.26 44.30 -16.04
C VAL A 280 4.11 44.96 -14.96
N HIS A 281 4.99 44.20 -14.30
CA HIS A 281 5.91 44.74 -13.31
C HIS A 281 6.83 45.80 -13.92
N ASN A 282 7.45 45.51 -15.08
CA ASN A 282 8.32 46.45 -15.78
C ASN A 282 7.59 47.73 -16.18
N GLU A 283 6.37 47.62 -16.72
CA GLU A 283 5.51 48.77 -17.06
C GLU A 283 5.20 49.62 -15.82
N LYS A 284 4.88 49.00 -14.69
CA LYS A 284 4.61 49.71 -13.43
C LYS A 284 5.86 50.41 -12.88
N MET A 285 7.03 49.80 -13.00
CA MET A 285 8.29 50.43 -12.60
C MET A 285 8.61 51.67 -13.44
N ILE A 286 8.34 51.64 -14.75
CA ILE A 286 8.48 52.81 -15.62
C ILE A 286 7.51 53.91 -15.19
N GLU A 287 6.23 53.57 -14.94
CA GLU A 287 5.22 54.53 -14.49
C GLU A 287 5.62 55.20 -13.15
N LEU A 288 6.10 54.42 -12.18
CA LEU A 288 6.58 54.92 -10.90
C LEU A 288 7.78 55.86 -11.05
N GLN A 289 8.75 55.52 -11.92
CA GLN A 289 9.88 56.39 -12.22
C GLN A 289 9.43 57.73 -12.82
N GLN A 290 8.45 57.71 -13.73
CA GLN A 290 7.88 58.93 -14.31
C GLN A 290 7.13 59.77 -13.28
N ASN A 291 6.32 59.14 -12.42
CA ASN A 291 5.61 59.82 -11.34
C ASN A 291 6.60 60.48 -10.36
N LEU A 292 7.68 59.79 -10.00
CA LEU A 292 8.72 60.34 -9.14
C LEU A 292 9.39 61.58 -9.75
N ARG A 293 9.69 61.57 -11.05
CA ARG A 293 10.23 62.75 -11.75
C ARG A 293 9.26 63.94 -11.69
N ARG A 294 7.98 63.70 -11.98
CA ARG A 294 6.93 64.74 -11.91
C ARG A 294 6.80 65.35 -10.52
N GLU A 295 6.87 64.55 -9.46
CA GLU A 295 6.84 65.05 -8.08
C GLU A 295 8.10 65.83 -7.69
N LEU A 296 9.28 65.43 -8.19
CA LEU A 296 10.51 66.21 -7.99
C LEU A 296 10.44 67.58 -8.69
N GLU A 297 9.99 67.62 -9.95
CA GLU A 297 9.76 68.88 -10.68
C GLU A 297 8.74 69.78 -9.97
N ARG A 298 7.65 69.21 -9.45
CA ARG A 298 6.66 69.94 -8.65
C ARG A 298 7.27 70.49 -7.36
N GLY A 299 8.13 69.73 -6.69
CA GLY A 299 8.87 70.16 -5.51
C GLY A 299 9.80 71.35 -5.78
N GLU A 300 10.46 71.38 -6.93
CA GLU A 300 11.31 72.51 -7.36
C GLU A 300 10.47 73.75 -7.63
N GLN A 301 9.37 73.63 -8.39
CA GLN A 301 8.46 74.76 -8.65
C GLN A 301 7.92 75.40 -7.37
N LEU A 302 7.56 74.59 -6.38
CA LEU A 302 7.10 75.09 -5.08
C LEU A 302 8.21 75.82 -4.30
N ARG A 303 9.46 75.38 -4.42
CA ARG A 303 10.61 76.04 -3.80
C ARG A 303 10.88 77.40 -4.44
N ASP A 304 10.81 77.50 -5.76
CA ASP A 304 11.01 78.75 -6.50
C ASP A 304 9.90 79.77 -6.16
N ALA A 305 8.64 79.33 -6.15
CA ALA A 305 7.51 80.17 -5.75
C ALA A 305 7.69 80.74 -4.32
N ARG A 306 8.17 79.92 -3.39
CA ARG A 306 8.45 80.35 -2.02
C ARG A 306 9.56 81.41 -1.96
N MET A 307 10.62 81.27 -2.76
CA MET A 307 11.71 82.25 -2.82
C MET A 307 11.25 83.61 -3.35
N THR A 308 10.45 83.62 -4.42
CA THR A 308 9.87 84.85 -4.99
C THR A 308 9.00 85.59 -3.96
N MET A 309 8.19 84.85 -3.19
CA MET A 309 7.36 85.45 -2.14
C MET A 309 8.20 86.13 -1.04
N ILE A 310 9.30 85.50 -0.62
CA ILE A 310 10.21 86.06 0.40
C ILE A 310 10.88 87.34 -0.11
N GLN A 311 11.34 87.37 -1.36
CA GLN A 311 11.92 88.57 -1.97
C GLN A 311 10.93 89.73 -2.00
N THR A 312 9.69 89.46 -2.46
CA THR A 312 8.62 90.46 -2.53
C THR A 312 8.29 91.05 -1.15
N GLN A 313 8.27 90.23 -0.10
CA GLN A 313 8.02 90.71 1.27
C GLN A 313 9.17 91.60 1.79
N THR A 314 10.41 91.28 1.43
CA THR A 314 11.60 92.03 1.84
C THR A 314 11.60 93.44 1.23
N GLU A 315 11.30 93.57 -0.05
CA GLU A 315 11.22 94.86 -0.75
C GLU A 315 10.17 95.80 -0.13
N ARG A 316 9.02 95.25 0.29
CA ARG A 316 7.96 96.03 0.95
C ARG A 316 8.40 96.62 2.28
N MET A 317 9.18 95.88 3.05
CA MET A 317 9.67 96.33 4.36
C MET A 317 10.62 97.53 4.23
N VAL A 318 11.41 97.59 3.15
CA VAL A 318 12.31 98.72 2.85
C VAL A 318 11.52 100.00 2.56
N ILE A 319 10.42 99.91 1.79
CA ILE A 319 9.58 101.07 1.45
C ILE A 319 8.94 101.70 2.70
N ILE A 320 8.45 100.88 3.63
CA ILE A 320 7.80 101.35 4.86
C ILE A 320 8.77 102.17 5.73
N ASN A 321 10.03 101.74 5.84
CA ASN A 321 11.03 102.45 6.66
C ASN A 321 11.37 103.84 6.09
N ASN A 322 11.51 103.98 4.77
CA ASN A 322 11.87 105.26 4.14
C ASN A 322 10.78 106.34 4.28
N LEU A 323 9.50 105.96 4.42
CA LEU A 323 8.39 106.92 4.53
C LEU A 323 8.23 107.52 5.94
N ASN A 324 8.77 106.87 6.98
CA ASN A 324 8.63 107.34 8.36
C ASN A 324 9.50 108.57 8.67
N ASP A 325 10.66 108.69 8.02
CA ASP A 325 11.64 109.77 8.27
C ASP A 325 11.18 111.16 7.76
N SER A 326 10.20 111.23 6.86
CA SER A 326 9.74 112.50 6.26
C SER A 326 8.73 113.30 7.10
N THR A 327 8.18 112.74 8.19
CA THR A 327 7.05 113.33 8.94
C THR A 327 7.50 114.28 10.07
N THR A 328 8.78 114.26 10.44
CA THR A 328 9.30 114.91 11.68
C THR A 328 9.77 116.36 11.50
N VAL A 329 9.93 116.86 10.26
CA VAL A 329 10.59 118.16 9.97
C VAL A 329 9.62 119.36 9.87
N GLN A 330 8.31 119.15 9.66
CA GLN A 330 7.34 120.23 9.33
C GLN A 330 6.49 120.77 10.51
N GLN A 331 6.64 120.23 11.72
CA GLN A 331 5.80 120.54 12.89
C GLN A 331 5.76 122.03 13.34
N PRO A 332 6.89 122.77 13.42
CA PRO A 332 6.90 124.14 13.96
C PRO A 332 6.15 125.17 13.12
N TYR A 333 6.20 125.07 11.80
CA TYR A 333 5.53 125.99 10.87
C TYR A 333 4.01 125.92 10.99
N ARG A 334 3.47 124.71 11.16
CA ARG A 334 2.03 124.48 11.28
C ARG A 334 1.42 125.25 12.46
N LEU A 335 2.11 125.28 13.60
CA LEU A 335 1.62 125.96 14.80
C LEU A 335 1.50 127.48 14.62
N ILE A 336 2.44 128.12 13.91
CA ILE A 336 2.42 129.57 13.63
C ILE A 336 1.24 129.94 12.72
N PHE A 337 0.95 129.13 11.69
CA PHE A 337 -0.16 129.43 10.78
C PHE A 337 -1.54 129.19 11.39
N GLU A 338 -1.72 128.12 12.17
CA GLU A 338 -2.97 127.90 12.89
C GLU A 338 -3.30 129.07 13.83
N LYS A 339 -2.27 129.63 14.47
CA LYS A 339 -2.38 130.80 15.35
C LYS A 339 -2.81 132.07 14.59
N ASN A 340 -2.15 132.39 13.46
CA ASN A 340 -2.49 133.57 12.65
C ASN A 340 -3.88 133.48 12.00
N ASN A 341 -4.32 132.28 11.63
CA ASN A 341 -5.69 132.07 11.14
C ASN A 341 -6.74 132.39 12.23
N ARG A 342 -6.47 132.09 13.50
CA ARG A 342 -7.36 132.49 14.61
C ARG A 342 -7.42 134.01 14.78
N MET A 343 -6.30 134.71 14.56
CA MET A 343 -6.25 136.18 14.59
C MET A 343 -7.17 136.81 13.53
N LYS A 344 -7.17 136.27 12.30
CA LYS A 344 -8.10 136.69 11.24
C LYS A 344 -9.55 136.61 11.72
N SER A 345 -9.95 135.47 12.28
CA SER A 345 -11.33 135.28 12.76
C SER A 345 -11.74 136.28 13.84
N ALA A 346 -10.81 136.68 14.73
CA ALA A 346 -11.06 137.70 15.74
C ALA A 346 -11.19 139.11 15.13
N PHE A 347 -10.33 139.43 14.15
CA PHE A 347 -10.38 140.69 13.41
C PHE A 347 -11.73 140.87 12.70
N ASP A 348 -12.16 139.87 11.92
CA ASP A 348 -13.42 139.94 11.15
C ASP A 348 -14.63 140.17 12.07
N LYS A 349 -14.63 139.54 13.27
CA LYS A 349 -15.70 139.69 14.26
C LYS A 349 -15.78 141.11 14.83
N LYS A 350 -14.70 141.64 15.39
CA LYS A 350 -14.69 143.00 15.98
C LYS A 350 -15.04 144.08 14.95
N THR A 351 -14.59 143.84 13.72
CA THR A 351 -14.85 144.75 12.61
C THR A 351 -16.33 144.80 12.21
N LEU A 352 -17.02 143.66 12.25
CA LEU A 352 -18.45 143.59 11.96
C LEU A 352 -19.24 144.41 12.99
N ASP A 353 -18.91 144.29 14.28
CA ASP A 353 -19.57 145.01 15.36
C ASP A 353 -19.44 146.54 15.18
N LEU A 354 -18.24 147.01 14.82
CA LEU A 354 -18.00 148.42 14.51
C LEU A 354 -18.78 148.90 13.28
N ARG A 355 -18.84 148.09 12.21
CA ARG A 355 -19.57 148.47 10.99
C ARG A 355 -21.07 148.60 11.22
N LEU A 356 -21.65 147.68 11.97
CA LEU A 356 -23.07 147.72 12.30
C LEU A 356 -23.38 148.97 13.11
N LYS A 357 -22.63 149.23 14.18
CA LYS A 357 -22.88 150.37 15.06
C LYS A 357 -22.62 151.72 14.40
N GLY A 358 -21.57 151.83 13.57
CA GLY A 358 -21.29 153.06 12.83
C GLY A 358 -22.39 153.42 11.84
N LYS A 359 -22.97 152.43 11.14
CA LYS A 359 -24.13 152.64 10.26
C LYS A 359 -25.37 153.08 11.03
N ASP A 360 -25.59 152.55 12.23
CA ASP A 360 -26.71 152.95 13.08
C ASP A 360 -26.59 154.41 13.53
N ILE A 361 -25.38 154.89 13.82
CA ILE A 361 -25.14 156.31 14.14
C ILE A 361 -25.46 157.19 12.94
N LEU A 362 -24.96 156.83 11.75
CA LEU A 362 -25.20 157.60 10.52
C LEU A 362 -26.69 157.65 10.13
N LYS A 363 -27.49 156.64 10.52
CA LYS A 363 -28.94 156.57 10.24
C LYS A 363 -29.85 157.26 11.30
N ALA A 364 -29.26 157.95 12.28
CA ALA A 364 -29.90 158.94 13.17
C ALA A 364 -31.25 158.55 13.84
N ARG A 365 -31.31 157.42 14.57
CA ARG A 365 -32.48 157.09 15.43
C ARG A 365 -32.29 157.21 16.94
N LYS A 366 -31.06 157.16 17.48
CA LYS A 366 -30.75 157.44 18.91
C LYS A 366 -29.29 157.88 19.05
N ILE A 367 -29.02 159.19 18.99
CA ILE A 367 -27.66 159.70 18.76
C ILE A 367 -26.76 159.59 20.00
N LYS A 368 -27.28 159.78 21.22
CA LYS A 368 -26.41 159.98 22.40
C LYS A 368 -25.82 158.68 22.96
N GLU A 369 -26.63 157.64 23.18
CA GLU A 369 -26.16 156.33 23.66
C GLU A 369 -25.36 155.57 22.60
N SER A 370 -25.81 155.59 21.34
CA SER A 370 -25.10 154.93 20.24
C SER A 370 -23.70 155.48 20.02
N LYS A 371 -23.48 156.80 20.20
CA LYS A 371 -22.14 157.41 20.12
C LYS A 371 -21.22 156.95 21.26
N LYS A 372 -21.74 156.74 22.46
CA LYS A 372 -20.94 156.24 23.59
C LYS A 372 -20.50 154.79 23.35
N GLU A 373 -21.42 153.93 22.94
CA GLU A 373 -21.14 152.52 22.62
C GLU A 373 -20.14 152.36 21.46
N TYR A 374 -20.29 153.16 20.39
CA TYR A 374 -19.34 153.14 19.27
C TYR A 374 -17.93 153.57 19.70
N SER A 375 -17.81 154.55 20.61
CA SER A 375 -16.50 154.94 21.16
C SER A 375 -15.83 153.78 21.86
N THR A 376 -16.57 153.07 22.73
CA THR A 376 -16.03 151.92 23.46
C THR A 376 -15.62 150.79 22.54
N LEU A 377 -16.44 150.46 21.53
CA LEU A 377 -16.10 149.45 20.52
C LEU A 377 -14.87 149.84 19.70
N LEU A 378 -14.70 151.14 19.42
CA LEU A 378 -13.56 151.65 18.68
C LEU A 378 -12.27 151.55 19.51
N ASP A 379 -12.34 151.88 20.80
CA ASP A 379 -11.22 151.72 21.73
C ASP A 379 -10.79 150.26 21.84
N GLU A 380 -11.74 149.32 22.00
CA GLU A 380 -11.46 147.88 22.05
C GLU A 380 -10.90 147.30 20.75
N PHE A 381 -11.27 147.88 19.61
CA PHE A 381 -10.74 147.50 18.32
C PHE A 381 -9.32 148.02 18.13
N ASN A 382 -9.05 149.26 18.53
CA ASN A 382 -7.71 149.84 18.50
C ASN A 382 -6.74 149.07 19.41
N GLU A 383 -7.19 148.65 20.60
CA GLU A 383 -6.39 147.80 21.48
C GLU A 383 -6.09 146.43 20.86
N PHE A 384 -7.09 145.79 20.24
CA PHE A 384 -6.90 144.54 19.50
C PHE A 384 -5.87 144.67 18.38
N LEU A 385 -5.90 145.76 17.61
CA LEU A 385 -4.97 145.98 16.52
C LEU A 385 -3.53 146.20 17.02
N ARG A 386 -3.34 146.91 18.15
CA ARG A 386 -2.02 147.05 18.78
C ARG A 386 -1.46 145.71 19.25
N ASN A 387 -2.28 144.89 19.90
CA ASN A 387 -1.85 143.56 20.35
C ASN A 387 -1.52 142.62 19.17
N SER A 388 -2.34 142.66 18.11
CA SER A 388 -2.11 141.87 16.89
C SER A 388 -0.83 142.28 16.16
N TYR A 389 -0.53 143.58 16.16
CA TYR A 389 0.71 144.13 15.61
C TYR A 389 1.94 143.54 16.34
N ASP A 390 1.97 143.61 17.67
CA ASP A 390 3.09 143.08 18.48
C ASP A 390 3.24 141.56 18.36
N GLU A 391 2.15 140.83 18.15
CA GLU A 391 2.15 139.38 17.95
C GLU A 391 2.72 139.00 16.57
N LEU A 392 2.33 139.71 15.52
CA LEU A 392 2.87 139.50 14.18
C LEU A 392 4.37 139.76 14.12
N VAL A 393 4.90 140.77 14.82
CA VAL A 393 6.36 141.00 14.93
C VAL A 393 7.09 139.74 15.43
N ARG A 394 6.54 139.08 16.44
CA ARG A 394 7.12 137.85 17.02
C ARG A 394 7.03 136.67 16.09
N ASP A 395 5.90 136.49 15.42
CA ASP A 395 5.69 135.39 14.48
C ASP A 395 6.58 135.55 13.23
N ILE A 396 6.74 136.78 12.71
CA ILE A 396 7.66 137.12 11.61
C ILE A 396 9.11 136.77 11.99
N ALA A 397 9.55 137.16 13.19
CA ALA A 397 10.88 136.82 13.68
C ALA A 397 11.08 135.30 13.82
N SER A 398 10.05 134.57 14.29
CA SER A 398 10.08 133.12 14.45
C SER A 398 10.22 132.40 13.10
N VAL A 399 9.41 132.77 12.10
CA VAL A 399 9.52 132.21 10.74
C VAL A 399 10.89 132.49 10.13
N ARG A 400 11.45 133.69 10.33
CA ARG A 400 12.79 134.05 9.83
C ARG A 400 13.91 133.20 10.45
N SER A 401 13.74 132.76 11.69
CA SER A 401 14.71 131.93 12.41
C SER A 401 14.66 130.44 12.03
N MET A 402 13.58 129.98 11.38
CA MET A 402 13.43 128.59 10.97
C MET A 402 14.06 128.40 9.58
N THR A 403 15.25 127.81 9.52
CA THR A 403 16.06 127.66 8.28
C THR A 403 15.94 126.28 7.61
N GLN A 404 15.06 125.41 8.10
CA GLN A 404 15.08 123.96 7.79
C GLN A 404 14.09 123.48 6.70
N LEU A 405 13.35 124.38 6.04
CA LEU A 405 12.47 124.04 4.90
C LEU A 405 12.76 124.97 3.72
N GLU A 406 12.55 124.44 2.51
CA GLU A 406 12.85 125.09 1.22
C GLU A 406 12.53 126.59 1.21
N GLY A 407 13.52 127.41 0.86
CA GLY A 407 13.49 128.86 1.01
C GLY A 407 12.24 129.53 0.44
N HIS A 408 11.64 128.96 -0.61
CA HIS A 408 10.45 129.51 -1.25
C HIS A 408 9.20 129.48 -0.34
N PHE A 409 8.99 128.44 0.49
CA PHE A 409 7.83 128.40 1.39
C PHE A 409 8.02 129.34 2.59
N VAL A 410 9.22 129.39 3.15
CA VAL A 410 9.58 130.31 4.25
C VAL A 410 9.46 131.76 3.81
N GLU A 411 9.87 132.06 2.58
CA GLU A 411 9.78 133.39 2.00
C GLU A 411 8.32 133.80 1.74
N GLN A 412 7.48 132.90 1.21
CA GLN A 412 6.05 133.16 1.07
C GLN A 412 5.35 133.39 2.42
N ALA A 413 5.69 132.58 3.42
CA ALA A 413 5.19 132.69 4.79
C ALA A 413 5.53 134.06 5.40
N HIS A 414 6.81 134.43 5.31
CA HIS A 414 7.33 135.68 5.84
C HIS A 414 6.67 136.88 5.17
N ASN A 415 6.60 136.88 3.84
CA ASN A 415 5.99 137.96 3.06
C ASN A 415 4.50 138.14 3.37
N ALA A 416 3.75 137.04 3.58
CA ALA A 416 2.34 137.11 3.95
C ALA A 416 2.14 137.77 5.33
N LEU A 417 2.94 137.38 6.33
CA LEU A 417 2.87 137.94 7.68
C LEU A 417 3.33 139.41 7.72
N GLU A 418 4.42 139.76 7.02
CA GLU A 418 4.89 141.15 6.90
C GLU A 418 3.84 142.04 6.22
N ASN A 419 3.14 141.53 5.21
CA ASN A 419 2.09 142.28 4.54
C ASN A 419 0.92 142.58 5.51
N ILE A 420 0.45 141.59 6.29
CA ILE A 420 -0.61 141.81 7.29
C ILE A 420 -0.16 142.85 8.33
N HIS A 421 1.06 142.69 8.85
CA HIS A 421 1.66 143.61 9.81
C HIS A 421 1.73 145.06 9.29
N SER A 422 2.17 145.23 8.04
CA SER A 422 2.26 146.54 7.38
C SER A 422 0.89 147.18 7.19
N GLN A 423 -0.13 146.41 6.80
CA GLN A 423 -1.49 146.91 6.60
C GLN A 423 -2.13 147.43 7.90
N ILE A 424 -1.81 146.84 9.07
CA ILE A 424 -2.27 147.35 10.38
C ILE A 424 -1.59 148.69 10.70
N ARG A 425 -0.27 148.78 10.50
CA ARG A 425 0.49 149.98 10.81
C ARG A 425 0.04 151.18 9.98
N GLU A 426 -0.02 151.01 8.67
CA GLU A 426 -0.24 152.13 7.74
C GLU A 426 -1.69 152.59 7.72
N ASN A 427 -2.65 151.66 7.68
CA ASN A 427 -4.05 152.02 7.47
C ASN A 427 -4.87 152.21 8.76
N PHE A 428 -4.37 151.71 9.89
CA PHE A 428 -5.11 151.76 11.15
C PHE A 428 -4.39 152.54 12.24
N LEU A 429 -3.11 152.27 12.52
CA LEU A 429 -2.43 153.01 13.59
C LEU A 429 -2.10 154.47 13.22
N LEU A 430 -1.92 154.78 11.94
CA LEU A 430 -1.61 156.15 11.47
C LEU A 430 -2.84 156.95 11.02
N GLU A 431 -3.91 156.29 10.55
CA GLU A 431 -5.04 156.99 9.90
C GLU A 431 -6.34 157.07 10.73
N LEU A 432 -6.53 156.23 11.76
CA LEU A 432 -7.85 156.09 12.41
C LEU A 432 -8.18 157.18 13.44
N ASP A 433 -7.27 158.09 13.74
CA ASP A 433 -7.55 159.27 14.59
C ASP A 433 -8.65 160.18 13.98
N GLU A 434 -8.91 160.08 12.67
CA GLU A 434 -9.94 160.84 11.97
C GLU A 434 -11.38 160.29 12.18
N VAL A 435 -11.53 159.02 12.58
CA VAL A 435 -12.83 158.33 12.73
C VAL A 435 -13.31 158.35 14.19
N SER A 436 -13.32 159.54 14.80
CA SER A 436 -13.87 159.74 16.15
C SER A 436 -15.40 159.90 16.11
N CYS A 437 -16.12 159.51 17.18
CA CYS A 437 -17.58 159.70 17.33
C CYS A 437 -18.07 161.13 17.04
N ASN A 438 -17.19 162.11 17.19
CA ASN A 438 -17.49 163.52 16.95
C ASN A 438 -17.37 163.92 15.47
N ASN A 439 -16.58 163.20 14.69
CA ASN A 439 -16.30 163.49 13.28
C ASN A 439 -16.85 162.41 12.32
N LEU A 440 -17.59 161.42 12.84
CA LEU A 440 -18.16 160.34 12.04
C LEU A 440 -19.14 160.89 11.00
N ASN A 441 -18.72 160.87 9.74
CA ASN A 441 -19.53 161.17 8.57
C ASN A 441 -19.38 160.05 7.52
N ASP A 442 -20.19 160.09 6.47
CA ASP A 442 -20.19 159.05 5.44
C ASP A 442 -18.80 158.87 4.80
N THR A 443 -18.02 159.94 4.65
CA THR A 443 -16.68 159.92 4.05
C THR A 443 -15.66 159.21 4.96
N SER A 444 -15.60 159.59 6.24
CA SER A 444 -14.68 158.99 7.21
C SER A 444 -15.00 157.51 7.44
N PHE A 445 -16.29 157.16 7.47
CA PHE A 445 -16.74 155.79 7.67
C PHE A 445 -16.51 154.90 6.42
N ALA A 446 -16.65 155.45 5.22
CA ALA A 446 -16.29 154.74 3.98
C ALA A 446 -14.78 154.44 3.91
N LYS A 447 -13.92 155.37 4.35
CA LYS A 447 -12.47 155.15 4.43
C LYS A 447 -12.12 154.02 5.40
N PHE A 448 -12.74 153.99 6.58
CA PHE A 448 -12.63 152.88 7.53
C PHE A 448 -13.04 151.53 6.91
N GLU A 449 -14.20 151.48 6.24
CA GLU A 449 -14.69 150.28 5.55
C GLU A 449 -13.75 149.79 4.45
N GLN A 450 -13.05 150.69 3.77
CA GLN A 450 -12.05 150.35 2.76
C GLN A 450 -10.78 149.77 3.40
N ASN A 451 -10.29 150.37 4.48
CA ASN A 451 -9.10 149.91 5.20
C ASN A 451 -9.31 148.48 5.76
N ILE A 452 -10.52 148.19 6.27
CA ILE A 452 -10.92 146.84 6.69
C ILE A 452 -10.77 145.83 5.56
N LYS A 453 -11.29 146.17 4.37
CA LYS A 453 -11.31 145.25 3.24
C LYS A 453 -9.89 144.91 2.78
N LYS A 454 -8.98 145.89 2.80
CA LYS A 454 -7.56 145.68 2.48
C LYS A 454 -6.86 144.74 3.47
N LEU A 455 -7.10 144.94 4.76
CA LEU A 455 -6.47 144.11 5.80
C LEU A 455 -7.03 142.69 5.81
N SER A 456 -8.35 142.50 5.73
CA SER A 456 -8.97 141.16 5.65
C SER A 456 -8.47 140.37 4.43
N GLY A 457 -8.35 141.03 3.27
CA GLY A 457 -7.78 140.42 2.05
C GLY A 457 -6.28 140.07 2.16
N SER A 458 -5.55 140.66 3.12
CA SER A 458 -4.16 140.29 3.36
C SER A 458 -4.03 138.98 4.13
N PHE A 459 -4.98 138.65 5.01
CA PHE A 459 -5.01 137.36 5.70
C PHE A 459 -5.33 136.18 4.77
N GLU A 460 -6.04 136.39 3.67
CA GLU A 460 -6.34 135.32 2.68
C GLU A 460 -5.11 134.82 1.93
N LYS A 461 -4.00 135.56 1.99
CA LYS A 461 -2.73 135.19 1.37
C LYS A 461 -1.86 134.30 2.26
N LEU A 462 -2.34 133.91 3.45
CA LEU A 462 -1.63 132.95 4.29
C LEU A 462 -1.62 131.55 3.63
N PRO A 463 -0.46 130.91 3.46
CA PRO A 463 -0.37 129.61 2.79
C PRO A 463 -1.00 128.47 3.61
N VAL A 464 -1.65 127.54 2.92
CA VAL A 464 -2.26 126.32 3.50
C VAL A 464 -1.35 125.13 3.21
N LEU A 465 -0.82 124.46 4.25
CA LEU A 465 0.04 123.28 4.10
C LEU A 465 -0.80 122.00 3.83
N PRO A 466 -0.50 121.21 2.77
CA PRO A 466 -1.14 119.92 2.49
C PRO A 466 -0.84 118.85 3.56
N ASN A 467 -1.82 118.01 3.88
CA ASN A 467 -1.76 117.01 4.95
C ASN A 467 -1.00 115.74 4.51
N ALA A 468 0.23 115.53 4.99
CA ALA A 468 1.08 114.38 4.65
C ALA A 468 0.45 113.00 5.00
N LEU A 469 -0.54 112.95 5.90
CA LEU A 469 -1.29 111.74 6.26
C LEU A 469 -2.14 111.18 5.11
N ASP A 470 -2.64 112.04 4.22
CA ASP A 470 -3.47 111.60 3.09
C ASP A 470 -2.65 110.93 1.98
N GLN A 471 -1.38 111.32 1.80
CA GLN A 471 -0.46 110.66 0.87
C GLN A 471 -0.06 109.25 1.34
N LEU A 472 0.13 109.08 2.65
CA LEU A 472 0.47 107.80 3.28
C LEU A 472 -0.66 106.76 3.12
N ARG A 473 -1.90 107.21 3.19
CA ARG A 473 -3.10 106.37 2.97
C ARG A 473 -3.23 105.90 1.51
N ILE A 474 -2.99 106.78 0.54
CA ILE A 474 -3.09 106.47 -0.89
C ILE A 474 -2.03 105.46 -1.31
N ALA A 475 -0.77 105.63 -0.87
CA ALA A 475 0.32 104.72 -1.17
C ALA A 475 0.06 103.30 -0.61
N SER A 476 -0.45 103.21 0.62
CA SER A 476 -0.78 101.94 1.28
C SER A 476 -1.87 101.15 0.53
N ILE A 477 -2.88 101.84 0.00
CA ILE A 477 -3.98 101.23 -0.76
C ILE A 477 -3.50 100.74 -2.14
N GLN A 478 -2.64 101.50 -2.83
CA GLN A 478 -2.05 101.05 -4.09
C GLN A 478 -1.17 99.80 -3.92
N MET A 479 -0.36 99.74 -2.86
CA MET A 479 0.48 98.58 -2.55
C MET A 479 -0.34 97.32 -2.20
N ALA A 480 -1.47 97.47 -1.52
CA ALA A 480 -2.38 96.36 -1.25
C ALA A 480 -3.03 95.82 -2.54
N SER A 481 -3.41 96.71 -3.47
CA SER A 481 -4.05 96.30 -4.73
C SER A 481 -3.12 95.52 -5.67
N GLN A 482 -1.81 95.84 -5.69
CA GLN A 482 -0.82 95.08 -6.47
C GLN A 482 -0.52 93.69 -5.88
N SER A 483 -0.75 93.50 -4.57
CA SER A 483 -0.54 92.22 -3.89
C SER A 483 -1.58 91.15 -4.22
N VAL A 484 -2.79 91.55 -4.60
CA VAL A 484 -3.88 90.62 -4.95
C VAL A 484 -3.71 90.06 -6.37
N LEU A 485 -2.92 90.71 -7.22
CA LEU A 485 -2.67 90.26 -8.60
C LEU A 485 -1.51 89.26 -8.73
N SER A 486 -0.61 89.15 -7.75
CA SER A 486 0.57 88.28 -7.81
C SER A 486 0.43 86.95 -7.04
N VAL A 487 -0.73 86.68 -6.43
CA VAL A 487 -1.00 85.42 -5.73
C VAL A 487 -2.33 84.83 -6.23
N GLN A 488 -2.29 84.17 -7.38
CA GLN A 488 -3.27 83.16 -7.74
C GLN A 488 -2.66 81.76 -7.60
N PRO A 489 -3.20 80.88 -6.74
CA PRO A 489 -3.11 79.45 -6.92
C PRO A 489 -4.19 78.98 -7.93
N SER A 490 -3.76 78.76 -9.17
CA SER A 490 -4.20 77.76 -10.18
C SER A 490 -5.66 77.28 -10.26
N THR A 491 -6.28 77.41 -11.44
CA THR A 491 -7.40 76.56 -11.91
C THR A 491 -7.17 75.92 -13.29
N SER A 492 -7.51 74.63 -13.34
CA SER A 492 -7.81 73.70 -14.46
C SER A 492 -6.71 73.22 -15.43
N ALA A 493 -5.93 72.22 -14.99
CA ALA A 493 -5.61 71.07 -15.83
C ALA A 493 -6.71 70.01 -15.64
N ASN A 494 -7.41 69.69 -16.73
CA ASN A 494 -8.47 68.69 -16.78
C ASN A 494 -7.99 67.32 -16.29
N LEU A 495 -8.56 66.85 -15.18
CA LEU A 495 -8.65 65.44 -14.84
C LEU A 495 -9.84 64.84 -15.61
N PRO A 496 -9.65 63.86 -16.50
CA PRO A 496 -10.76 63.01 -16.91
C PRO A 496 -11.07 62.07 -15.75
N ILE A 497 -12.27 62.22 -15.20
CA ILE A 497 -12.90 61.28 -14.27
C ILE A 497 -13.05 59.95 -15.02
N GLN A 498 -12.35 58.92 -14.53
CA GLN A 498 -12.62 57.54 -14.87
C GLN A 498 -14.05 57.19 -14.44
N ASN A 499 -14.89 56.86 -15.41
CA ASN A 499 -16.04 56.01 -15.16
C ASN A 499 -15.53 54.60 -14.84
N ALA A 500 -15.60 54.22 -13.56
CA ALA A 500 -15.55 52.82 -13.17
C ALA A 500 -16.84 52.12 -13.67
N PRO A 501 -16.76 50.92 -14.26
CA PRO A 501 -17.92 50.05 -14.36
C PRO A 501 -18.21 49.49 -12.96
N SER A 502 -19.41 49.79 -12.49
CA SER A 502 -20.10 49.22 -11.35
C SER A 502 -20.02 47.70 -11.32
N SER A 503 -19.58 47.16 -10.18
CA SER A 503 -19.94 45.83 -9.71
C SER A 503 -21.46 45.70 -9.59
N SER A 504 -22.04 44.74 -10.30
CA SER A 504 -23.38 44.23 -10.04
C SER A 504 -23.33 42.71 -10.10
N SER A 505 -23.48 42.11 -8.93
CA SER A 505 -23.88 40.73 -8.76
C SER A 505 -25.37 40.60 -9.06
N ALA A 506 -25.73 39.78 -10.04
CA ALA A 506 -26.94 38.94 -10.02
C ALA A 506 -26.93 37.96 -11.21
N SER A 507 -26.91 36.68 -10.86
CA SER A 507 -27.51 35.51 -11.53
C SER A 507 -27.97 35.63 -12.99
N GLN A 508 -27.43 34.78 -13.87
CA GLN A 508 -28.28 33.90 -14.68
C GLN A 508 -27.54 32.68 -15.24
N VAL A 509 -28.16 31.54 -14.98
CA VAL A 509 -27.97 30.22 -15.57
C VAL A 509 -28.29 30.28 -17.07
N GLN A 510 -27.42 29.77 -17.95
CA GLN A 510 -27.79 28.81 -19.02
C GLN A 510 -26.59 28.40 -19.90
N GLN A 511 -26.29 27.08 -19.86
CA GLN A 511 -26.20 26.20 -21.03
C GLN A 511 -25.34 26.61 -22.26
N PHE A 512 -24.19 25.95 -22.47
CA PHE A 512 -23.98 24.81 -23.41
C PHE A 512 -22.50 24.70 -23.83
N TYR A 513 -22.07 23.43 -23.90
CA TYR A 513 -20.78 22.84 -24.34
C TYR A 513 -19.60 22.88 -23.38
#